data_AF-A0A916DE95-F1
#
_entry.id   AF-A0A916DE95-F1
#
_cell.length_a   1.000
_cell.length_b   1.000
_cell.length_c   1.000
_cell.angle_alpha   90.00
_cell.angle_beta   90.00
_cell.angle_gamma   90.00
#
_symmetry.space_group_name_H-M   'P 1'
#
loop_
_entity.id
_entity.type
_entity.pdbx_description
1 polymer ?
#
loop_
_entity_poly.entity_id
_entity_poly.type
_entity_poly.pdbx_seq_one_letter_code
_entity_poly.pdbx_strand_id
1 'polypeptide(L)'
;LTNASKEKMFTPVLNNYGYGWQIIEQPIGDKKLKVITHSGGIFGFNSLETRLVDDNKFVMVLNNFETGSLNQLTLGIVNILYGFEPAPPKKSIATELSRLISEKGIEGAVTDFYVMKDNKDEYRISEREMNQLGYILLQGGKIKESVQIFKLNVELYPESANVYDSYGEALAESGDKENAILSYRKSIELDPANENGKKMLEKLEAK
;
A
#
# COMPACT_ATOMS: atom_id res chain seq x y z
N LEU A 1 -0.68 36.48 -8.54
CA LEU A 1 -2.00 35.92 -8.95
C LEU A 1 -3.11 36.84 -8.44
N THR A 2 -4.10 37.14 -9.28
CA THR A 2 -5.32 37.86 -8.85
C THR A 2 -6.22 36.94 -8.01
N ASN A 3 -7.19 37.50 -7.28
CA ASN A 3 -8.16 36.69 -6.54
C ASN A 3 -8.95 35.76 -7.46
N ALA A 4 -9.38 36.25 -8.63
CA ALA A 4 -10.06 35.44 -9.64
C ALA A 4 -9.20 34.27 -10.16
N SER A 5 -7.88 34.49 -10.33
CA SER A 5 -6.98 33.40 -10.73
C SER A 5 -6.81 32.36 -9.61
N LYS A 6 -6.72 32.79 -8.34
CA LYS A 6 -6.64 31.88 -7.19
C LYS A 6 -7.92 31.06 -7.02
N GLU A 7 -9.08 31.69 -7.20
CA GLU A 7 -10.37 31.01 -7.15
C GLU A 7 -10.45 29.90 -8.19
N LYS A 8 -10.11 30.18 -9.45
CA LYS A 8 -10.04 29.15 -10.48
C LYS A 8 -9.06 28.03 -10.14
N MET A 9 -7.89 28.36 -9.58
CA MET A 9 -6.86 27.38 -9.23
C MET A 9 -7.31 26.40 -8.14
N PHE A 10 -8.12 26.87 -7.19
CA PHE A 10 -8.55 26.11 -6.01
C PHE A 10 -10.03 25.68 -6.04
N THR A 11 -10.69 25.79 -7.19
CA THR A 11 -12.03 25.22 -7.41
C THR A 11 -11.88 23.79 -7.94
N PRO A 12 -12.44 22.77 -7.26
CA PRO A 12 -12.39 21.40 -7.74
C PRO A 12 -13.22 21.24 -9.02
N VAL A 13 -12.71 20.45 -9.97
CA VAL A 13 -13.40 20.15 -11.24
C VAL A 13 -13.73 18.67 -11.33
N LEU A 14 -12.71 17.81 -11.27
CA LEU A 14 -12.87 16.35 -11.35
C LEU A 14 -12.22 15.70 -10.13
N ASN A 15 -12.93 14.80 -9.45
CA ASN A 15 -12.42 14.03 -8.30
C ASN A 15 -11.74 14.93 -7.24
N ASN A 16 -12.37 16.05 -6.90
CA ASN A 16 -11.85 17.02 -5.95
C ASN A 16 -10.50 17.66 -6.35
N TYR A 17 -10.20 17.71 -7.64
CA TYR A 17 -8.93 18.23 -8.15
C TYR A 17 -9.13 19.50 -8.99
N GLY A 18 -8.35 20.54 -8.70
CA GLY A 18 -8.29 21.82 -9.39
C GLY A 18 -7.04 21.92 -10.28
N TYR A 19 -6.46 23.12 -10.41
CA TYR A 19 -5.25 23.31 -11.22
C TYR A 19 -3.97 22.93 -10.47
N GLY A 20 -3.66 21.62 -10.46
CA GLY A 20 -2.48 21.07 -9.79
C GLY A 20 -2.65 20.96 -8.28
N TRP A 21 -3.88 20.91 -7.80
CA TRP A 21 -4.20 20.82 -6.37
C TRP A 21 -5.36 19.88 -6.13
N GLN A 22 -5.24 19.08 -5.09
CA GLN A 22 -6.38 18.40 -4.50
C GLN A 22 -7.03 19.34 -3.47
N ILE A 23 -8.36 19.46 -3.51
CA ILE A 23 -9.16 20.31 -2.64
C ILE A 23 -10.21 19.45 -1.95
N ILE A 24 -10.03 19.18 -0.67
CA ILE A 24 -10.87 18.25 0.11
C ILE A 24 -11.39 18.91 1.39
N GLU A 25 -12.39 18.28 2.00
CA GLU A 25 -12.78 18.57 3.38
C GLU A 25 -12.13 17.54 4.32
N GLN A 26 -11.36 18.02 5.29
CA GLN A 26 -10.74 17.18 6.31
C GLN A 26 -11.53 17.33 7.63
N PRO A 27 -12.19 16.27 8.13
CA PRO A 27 -12.78 16.30 9.46
C PRO A 27 -11.68 16.33 10.53
N ILE A 28 -11.81 17.25 11.50
CA ILE A 28 -10.95 17.40 12.67
C ILE A 28 -11.86 17.71 13.88
N GLY A 29 -12.05 16.72 14.75
CA GLY A 29 -13.09 16.77 15.78
C GLY A 29 -14.47 16.99 15.15
N ASP A 30 -15.21 17.98 15.67
CA ASP A 30 -16.54 18.34 15.16
C ASP A 30 -16.49 19.30 13.96
N LYS A 31 -15.30 19.74 13.53
CA LYS A 31 -15.12 20.68 12.41
C LYS A 31 -14.78 19.93 11.12
N LYS A 32 -15.19 20.50 10.00
CA LYS A 32 -14.67 20.16 8.67
C LYS A 32 -13.90 21.33 8.14
N LEU A 33 -12.63 21.11 7.82
CA LEU A 33 -11.74 22.15 7.34
C LEU A 33 -11.53 22.00 5.83
N LYS A 34 -11.58 23.10 5.10
CA LYS A 34 -11.17 23.12 3.70
C LYS A 34 -9.65 22.98 3.61
N VAL A 35 -9.22 21.90 2.96
CA VAL A 35 -7.81 21.57 2.74
C VAL A 35 -7.46 21.66 1.26
N ILE A 36 -6.36 22.35 0.97
CA ILE A 36 -5.73 22.35 -0.36
C ILE A 36 -4.39 21.65 -0.22
N THR A 37 -4.18 20.55 -0.94
CA THR A 37 -3.03 19.67 -0.79
C THR A 37 -2.50 19.16 -2.12
N HIS A 38 -1.23 18.79 -2.14
CA HIS A 38 -0.60 18.12 -3.26
C HIS A 38 0.55 17.25 -2.75
N SER A 39 0.70 16.06 -3.34
CA SER A 39 1.83 15.16 -3.06
C SER A 39 2.91 15.28 -4.13
N GLY A 40 4.15 15.05 -3.75
CA GLY A 40 5.29 14.98 -4.67
C GLY A 40 6.11 13.72 -4.41
N GLY A 41 6.75 13.19 -5.45
CA GLY A 41 7.61 12.03 -5.33
C GLY A 41 8.64 11.95 -6.46
N ILE A 42 9.91 11.78 -6.09
CA ILE A 42 11.02 11.44 -6.99
C ILE A 42 11.91 10.44 -6.26
N PHE A 43 12.51 9.46 -6.95
CA PHE A 43 13.32 8.36 -6.41
C PHE A 43 13.84 8.52 -4.96
N GLY A 44 13.21 7.82 -4.01
CA GLY A 44 13.61 7.84 -2.59
C GLY A 44 13.14 9.05 -1.78
N PHE A 45 12.56 10.06 -2.41
CA PHE A 45 12.02 11.27 -1.79
C PHE A 45 10.53 11.42 -2.08
N ASN A 46 9.79 11.85 -1.07
CA ASN A 46 8.40 12.25 -1.23
C ASN A 46 8.08 13.47 -0.36
N SER A 47 7.05 14.19 -0.77
CA SER A 47 6.59 15.39 -0.10
C SER A 47 5.07 15.45 -0.06
N LEU A 48 4.56 16.16 0.94
CA LEU A 48 3.15 16.48 1.06
C LEU A 48 3.00 17.89 1.62
N GLU A 49 2.36 18.74 0.84
CA GLU A 49 1.98 20.08 1.26
C GLU A 49 0.49 20.12 1.57
N THR A 50 0.11 20.75 2.69
CA THR A 50 -1.26 20.78 3.19
C THR A 50 -1.58 22.15 3.74
N ARG A 51 -2.52 22.85 3.09
CA ARG A 51 -3.01 24.17 3.49
C ARG A 51 -4.40 24.00 4.12
N LEU A 52 -4.54 24.38 5.39
CA LEU A 52 -5.80 24.44 6.11
C LEU A 52 -6.33 25.87 5.96
N VAL A 53 -7.23 26.08 5.00
CA VAL A 53 -7.56 27.42 4.50
C VAL A 53 -8.33 28.24 5.53
N ASP A 54 -9.27 27.61 6.24
CA ASP A 54 -10.19 28.29 7.16
C ASP A 54 -9.46 28.95 8.35
N ASP A 55 -8.35 28.36 8.76
CA ASP A 55 -7.57 28.76 9.93
C ASP A 55 -6.19 29.35 9.57
N ASN A 56 -5.91 29.51 8.27
CA ASN A 56 -4.63 30.02 7.76
C ASN A 56 -3.39 29.26 8.30
N LYS A 57 -3.46 27.92 8.34
CA LYS A 57 -2.35 27.05 8.76
C LYS A 57 -1.76 26.29 7.57
N PHE A 58 -0.47 25.99 7.64
CA PHE A 58 0.24 25.24 6.61
C PHE A 58 1.12 24.16 7.23
N VAL A 59 1.09 22.97 6.66
CA VAL A 59 1.95 21.84 7.02
C VAL A 59 2.66 21.38 5.74
N MET A 60 3.98 21.24 5.83
CA MET A 60 4.80 20.63 4.79
C MET A 60 5.60 19.49 5.41
N VAL A 61 5.48 18.30 4.83
CA VAL A 61 6.29 17.14 5.19
C VAL A 61 7.18 16.81 4.00
N LEU A 62 8.48 16.73 4.26
CA LEU A 62 9.50 16.28 3.31
C LEU A 62 10.14 15.03 3.90
N ASN A 63 10.29 14.00 3.09
CA ASN A 63 10.75 12.72 3.56
C ASN A 63 11.64 12.05 2.50
N ASN A 64 12.71 11.42 2.98
CA ASN A 64 13.74 10.75 2.19
C ASN A 64 13.69 9.23 2.36
N PHE A 65 12.51 8.70 2.68
CA PHE A 65 12.27 7.28 2.90
C PHE A 65 10.98 6.83 2.20
N GLU A 66 11.08 5.93 1.23
CA GLU A 66 9.98 5.64 0.30
C GLU A 66 8.69 5.12 0.97
N THR A 67 8.79 4.44 2.12
CA THR A 67 7.68 3.66 2.70
C THR A 67 6.93 4.37 3.83
N GLY A 68 7.28 5.61 4.16
CA GLY A 68 6.56 6.40 5.18
C GLY A 68 5.20 6.90 4.69
N SER A 69 4.13 6.72 5.48
CA SER A 69 2.82 7.31 5.17
C SER A 69 2.78 8.80 5.52
N LEU A 70 3.08 9.65 4.55
CA LEU A 70 3.07 11.11 4.72
C LEU A 70 1.69 11.64 5.13
N ASN A 71 0.63 10.99 4.67
CA ASN A 71 -0.74 11.31 5.06
C ASN A 71 -0.98 11.09 6.55
N GLN A 72 -0.50 9.96 7.12
CA GLN A 72 -0.65 9.69 8.56
C GLN A 72 0.18 10.67 9.40
N LEU A 73 1.43 10.94 9.00
CA LEU A 73 2.27 11.93 9.67
C LEU A 73 1.63 13.32 9.65
N THR A 74 1.15 13.74 8.47
CA THR A 74 0.48 15.04 8.30
C THR A 74 -0.78 15.11 9.13
N LEU A 75 -1.63 14.07 9.11
CA LEU A 75 -2.83 14.03 9.95
C LEU A 75 -2.48 14.09 11.45
N GLY A 76 -1.41 13.43 11.87
CA GLY A 76 -0.92 13.52 13.25
C GLY A 76 -0.49 14.95 13.63
N ILE A 77 0.25 15.62 12.75
CA ILE A 77 0.64 17.03 12.94
C ILE A 77 -0.61 17.93 12.98
N VAL A 78 -1.56 17.73 12.06
CA VAL A 78 -2.82 18.48 12.05
C VAL A 78 -3.58 18.23 13.35
N ASN A 79 -3.72 17.00 13.82
CA ASN A 79 -4.38 16.72 15.11
C ASN A 79 -3.72 17.51 16.25
N ILE A 80 -2.39 17.50 16.36
CA ILE A 80 -1.65 18.27 17.36
C ILE A 80 -1.95 19.77 17.25
N LEU A 81 -1.96 20.33 16.04
CA LEU A 81 -2.26 21.75 15.80
C LEU A 81 -3.67 22.17 16.23
N TYR A 82 -4.59 21.22 16.37
CA TYR A 82 -5.97 21.43 16.81
C TYR A 82 -6.27 20.86 18.20
N GLY A 83 -5.23 20.44 18.94
CA GLY A 83 -5.36 19.97 20.33
C GLY A 83 -5.86 18.54 20.47
N PHE A 84 -5.81 17.73 19.41
CA PHE A 84 -6.13 16.31 19.43
C PHE A 84 -4.86 15.46 19.54
N GLU A 85 -4.95 14.37 20.28
CA GLU A 85 -3.89 13.38 20.33
C GLU A 85 -3.83 12.61 18.99
N PRO A 86 -2.65 12.48 18.35
CA PRO A 86 -2.53 11.70 17.13
C PRO A 86 -2.69 10.20 17.45
N ALA A 87 -3.32 9.46 16.54
CA ALA A 87 -3.37 8.01 16.66
C ALA A 87 -1.93 7.43 16.63
N PRO A 88 -1.61 6.42 17.46
CA PRO A 88 -0.32 5.79 17.42
C PRO A 88 -0.07 5.15 16.05
N PRO A 89 1.18 5.13 15.57
CA PRO A 89 1.50 4.51 14.29
C PRO A 89 1.27 3.00 14.36
N LYS A 90 0.56 2.46 13.38
CA LYS A 90 0.32 1.02 13.26
C LYS A 90 1.53 0.30 12.68
N LYS A 91 1.87 -0.85 13.25
CA LYS A 91 2.96 -1.72 12.77
C LYS A 91 2.56 -2.38 11.45
N SER A 92 3.47 -2.43 10.49
CA SER A 92 3.26 -3.20 9.26
C SER A 92 3.34 -4.69 9.55
N ILE A 93 2.29 -5.44 9.19
CA ILE A 93 2.32 -6.91 9.28
C ILE A 93 3.45 -7.49 8.43
N ALA A 94 3.74 -6.96 7.24
CA ALA A 94 4.81 -7.49 6.40
C ALA A 94 6.18 -7.32 7.06
N THR A 95 6.46 -6.16 7.68
CA THR A 95 7.71 -5.96 8.44
C THR A 95 7.80 -6.93 9.62
N GLU A 96 6.70 -7.12 10.34
CA GLU A 96 6.66 -8.02 11.49
C GLU A 96 6.84 -9.49 11.06
N LEU A 97 6.21 -9.91 9.96
CA LEU A 97 6.40 -11.24 9.39
C LEU A 97 7.84 -11.48 8.96
N SER A 98 8.50 -10.49 8.34
CA SER A 98 9.93 -10.60 7.99
C SER A 98 10.80 -10.90 9.21
N ARG A 99 10.53 -10.23 10.34
CA ARG A 99 11.20 -10.46 11.63
C ARG A 99 10.89 -11.87 12.16
N LEU A 100 9.61 -12.22 12.24
CA LEU A 100 9.12 -13.49 12.77
C LEU A 100 9.61 -14.70 11.96
N ILE A 101 9.66 -14.62 10.63
CA ILE A 101 10.22 -15.68 9.77
C ILE A 101 11.67 -15.95 10.15
N SER A 102 12.44 -14.91 10.47
CA SER A 102 13.85 -15.04 10.84
C SER A 102 14.04 -15.63 12.24
N GLU A 103 13.09 -15.42 13.15
CA GLU A 103 13.18 -15.85 14.55
C GLU A 103 12.63 -17.25 14.81
N LYS A 104 11.52 -17.60 14.16
CA LYS A 104 10.76 -18.84 14.44
C LYS A 104 10.34 -19.61 13.18
N GLY A 105 10.85 -19.20 12.02
CA GLY A 105 10.50 -19.82 10.73
C GLY A 105 9.10 -19.47 10.25
N ILE A 106 8.78 -19.92 9.04
CA ILE A 106 7.52 -19.57 8.36
C ILE A 106 6.28 -20.07 9.08
N GLU A 107 6.30 -21.29 9.62
CA GLU A 107 5.13 -21.89 10.30
C GLU A 107 4.76 -21.10 11.57
N GLY A 108 5.78 -20.71 12.34
CA GLY A 108 5.59 -19.81 13.48
C GLY A 108 5.06 -18.45 13.04
N ALA A 109 5.62 -17.85 11.99
CA ALA A 109 5.21 -16.54 11.49
C ALA A 109 3.75 -16.52 11.01
N VAL A 110 3.31 -17.58 10.33
CA VAL A 110 1.92 -17.74 9.88
C VAL A 110 0.96 -17.85 11.05
N THR A 111 1.32 -18.54 12.14
CA THR A 111 0.47 -18.59 13.34
C THR A 111 0.21 -17.18 13.89
N ASP A 112 1.25 -16.36 14.03
CA ASP A 112 1.09 -14.99 14.54
C ASP A 112 0.41 -14.06 13.53
N PHE A 113 0.56 -14.31 12.22
CA PHE A 113 -0.16 -13.56 11.20
C PHE A 113 -1.67 -13.56 11.48
N TYR A 114 -2.26 -14.72 11.77
CA TYR A 114 -3.70 -14.82 12.01
C TYR A 114 -4.13 -14.10 13.29
N VAL A 115 -3.24 -13.90 14.27
CA VAL A 115 -3.50 -13.05 15.45
C VAL A 115 -3.38 -11.57 15.08
N MET A 116 -2.31 -11.19 14.38
CA MET A 116 -2.02 -9.79 14.03
C MET A 116 -3.06 -9.22 13.07
N LYS A 117 -3.54 -9.98 12.09
CA LYS A 117 -4.47 -9.48 11.06
C LYS A 117 -5.80 -9.01 11.62
N ASP A 118 -6.20 -9.57 12.77
CA ASP A 118 -7.47 -9.24 13.43
C ASP A 118 -7.31 -8.10 14.46
N ASN A 119 -6.08 -7.81 14.89
CA ASN A 119 -5.76 -6.65 15.73
C ASN A 119 -5.52 -5.38 14.88
N LYS A 120 -6.61 -4.80 14.39
CA LYS A 120 -6.59 -3.61 13.53
C LYS A 120 -6.14 -2.33 14.24
N ASP A 121 -6.11 -2.31 15.58
CA ASP A 121 -5.68 -1.14 16.34
C ASP A 121 -4.16 -1.01 16.36
N GLU A 122 -3.46 -2.14 16.45
CA GLU A 122 -1.99 -2.18 16.49
C GLU A 122 -1.36 -2.36 15.10
N TYR A 123 -2.01 -3.12 14.21
CA TYR A 123 -1.42 -3.54 12.94
C TYR A 123 -2.13 -2.97 11.72
N ARG A 124 -1.36 -2.76 10.66
CA ARG A 124 -1.84 -2.43 9.32
C ARG A 124 -1.37 -3.47 8.31
N ILE A 125 -2.22 -3.73 7.32
CA ILE A 125 -1.99 -4.69 6.24
C ILE A 125 -2.01 -3.94 4.92
N SER A 126 -1.09 -4.28 4.03
CA SER A 126 -0.95 -3.68 2.70
C SER A 126 -0.60 -4.76 1.70
N GLU A 127 -1.38 -4.87 0.63
CA GLU A 127 -1.12 -5.77 -0.50
C GLU A 127 0.31 -5.57 -1.01
N ARG A 128 0.70 -4.30 -1.24
CA ARG A 128 2.03 -3.93 -1.75
C ARG A 128 3.15 -4.41 -0.84
N GLU A 129 3.02 -4.21 0.48
CA GLU A 129 4.08 -4.60 1.42
C GLU A 129 4.19 -6.12 1.56
N MET A 130 3.06 -6.83 1.56
CA MET A 130 3.04 -8.29 1.53
C MET A 130 3.67 -8.83 0.25
N ASN A 131 3.37 -8.21 -0.90
CA ASN A 131 3.96 -8.58 -2.19
C ASN A 131 5.47 -8.36 -2.20
N GLN A 132 5.92 -7.20 -1.69
CA GLN A 132 7.34 -6.87 -1.56
C GLN A 132 8.08 -7.87 -0.67
N LEU A 133 7.51 -8.26 0.47
CA LEU A 133 8.08 -9.30 1.33
C LEU A 133 8.21 -10.63 0.58
N GLY A 134 7.15 -11.05 -0.14
CA GLY A 134 7.17 -12.27 -0.94
C GLY A 134 8.30 -12.29 -1.95
N TYR A 135 8.52 -11.19 -2.67
CA TYR A 135 9.62 -11.05 -3.63
C TYR A 135 11.00 -11.00 -2.98
N ILE A 136 11.15 -10.31 -1.84
CA ILE A 136 12.41 -10.29 -1.08
C ILE A 136 12.81 -11.72 -0.68
N LEU A 137 11.85 -12.52 -0.21
CA LEU A 137 12.08 -13.92 0.14
C LEU A 137 12.43 -14.76 -1.08
N LEU A 138 11.70 -14.57 -2.20
CA LEU A 138 11.94 -15.29 -3.46
C LEU A 138 13.36 -15.04 -4.00
N GLN A 139 13.75 -13.77 -4.10
CA GLN A 139 15.08 -13.35 -4.54
C GLN A 139 16.18 -13.80 -3.58
N GLY A 140 15.86 -13.92 -2.29
CA GLY A 140 16.74 -14.49 -1.27
C GLY A 140 16.82 -16.03 -1.29
N GLY A 141 16.17 -16.71 -2.24
CA GLY A 141 16.15 -18.17 -2.34
C GLY A 141 15.27 -18.88 -1.29
N LYS A 142 14.52 -18.14 -0.49
CA LYS A 142 13.58 -18.66 0.52
C LYS A 142 12.24 -18.98 -0.12
N ILE A 143 12.25 -19.95 -1.04
CA ILE A 143 11.12 -20.25 -1.92
C ILE A 143 9.89 -20.71 -1.13
N LYS A 144 10.06 -21.61 -0.12
CA LYS A 144 8.95 -22.10 0.72
C LYS A 144 8.26 -20.95 1.43
N GLU A 145 9.03 -20.02 1.99
CA GLU A 145 8.52 -18.86 2.72
C GLU A 145 7.84 -17.85 1.80
N SER A 146 8.41 -17.61 0.62
CA SER A 146 7.83 -16.75 -0.41
C SER A 146 6.44 -17.24 -0.86
N VAL A 147 6.32 -18.53 -1.20
CA VAL A 147 5.04 -19.16 -1.58
C VAL A 147 3.99 -18.95 -0.49
N GLN A 148 4.37 -19.12 0.78
CA GLN A 148 3.45 -18.94 1.89
C GLN A 148 3.03 -17.47 2.08
N ILE A 149 3.94 -16.50 1.92
CA ILE A 149 3.60 -15.08 2.02
C ILE A 149 2.67 -14.64 0.89
N PHE A 150 2.94 -15.06 -0.35
CA PHE A 150 2.04 -14.76 -1.47
C PHE A 150 0.68 -15.41 -1.31
N LYS A 151 0.61 -16.63 -0.78
CA LYS A 151 -0.66 -17.27 -0.41
C LYS A 151 -1.47 -16.44 0.59
N LEU A 152 -0.84 -15.94 1.65
CA LEU A 152 -1.51 -15.04 2.60
C LEU A 152 -1.99 -13.75 1.92
N ASN A 153 -1.25 -13.23 0.94
CA ASN A 153 -1.65 -12.04 0.18
C ASN A 153 -2.91 -12.32 -0.68
N VAL A 154 -2.99 -13.50 -1.30
CA VAL A 154 -4.20 -13.98 -2.01
C VAL A 154 -5.39 -14.09 -1.05
N GLU A 155 -5.19 -14.61 0.16
CA GLU A 155 -6.26 -14.70 1.17
C GLU A 155 -6.78 -13.32 1.60
N LEU A 156 -5.89 -12.31 1.67
CA LEU A 156 -6.24 -10.94 2.06
C LEU A 156 -6.89 -10.14 0.93
N TYR A 157 -6.51 -10.40 -0.33
CA TYR A 157 -6.91 -9.62 -1.50
C TYR A 157 -7.36 -10.52 -2.67
N PRO A 158 -8.42 -11.32 -2.49
CA PRO A 158 -8.84 -12.35 -3.46
C PRO A 158 -9.38 -11.80 -4.80
N GLU A 159 -9.57 -10.49 -4.92
CA GLU A 159 -10.04 -9.82 -6.14
C GLU A 159 -8.91 -9.07 -6.86
N SER A 160 -7.66 -9.15 -6.37
CA SER A 160 -6.50 -8.51 -7.01
C SER A 160 -5.83 -9.47 -7.98
N ALA A 161 -5.81 -9.14 -9.28
CA ALA A 161 -5.08 -9.93 -10.27
C ALA A 161 -3.58 -10.03 -9.95
N ASN A 162 -3.01 -8.97 -9.37
CA ASN A 162 -1.59 -8.87 -9.04
C ASN A 162 -1.16 -9.91 -7.99
N VAL A 163 -1.97 -10.21 -6.98
CA VAL A 163 -1.59 -11.21 -5.95
C VAL A 163 -1.56 -12.63 -6.52
N TYR A 164 -2.42 -12.95 -7.48
CA TYR A 164 -2.39 -14.25 -8.16
C TYR A 164 -1.23 -14.38 -9.14
N ASP A 165 -0.83 -13.29 -9.81
CA ASP A 165 0.36 -13.26 -10.68
C ASP A 165 1.62 -13.57 -9.86
N SER A 166 1.84 -12.83 -8.77
CA SER A 166 3.00 -13.02 -7.89
C SER A 166 2.99 -14.38 -7.18
N TYR A 167 1.81 -14.90 -6.80
CA TYR A 167 1.71 -16.24 -6.24
C TYR A 167 2.05 -17.33 -7.28
N GLY A 168 1.56 -17.18 -8.51
CA GLY A 168 1.88 -18.07 -9.62
C GLY A 168 3.37 -18.11 -9.94
N GLU A 169 4.06 -16.96 -9.84
CA GLU A 169 5.51 -16.88 -10.00
C GLU A 169 6.25 -17.70 -8.95
N ALA A 170 5.93 -17.51 -7.67
CA ALA A 170 6.57 -18.26 -6.60
C ALA A 170 6.28 -19.77 -6.66
N LEU A 171 5.07 -20.17 -7.08
CA LEU A 171 4.71 -21.57 -7.31
C LEU A 171 5.50 -22.19 -8.48
N ALA A 172 5.69 -21.44 -9.57
CA ALA A 172 6.51 -21.90 -10.68
C ALA A 172 7.97 -22.13 -10.25
N GLU A 173 8.53 -21.22 -9.45
CA GLU A 173 9.88 -21.34 -8.89
C GLU A 173 10.01 -22.47 -7.85
N SER A 174 8.93 -22.82 -7.15
CA SER A 174 8.92 -23.98 -6.23
C SER A 174 8.79 -25.33 -6.96
N GLY A 175 8.48 -25.31 -8.25
CA GLY A 175 8.20 -26.50 -9.06
C GLY A 175 6.74 -26.97 -9.01
N ASP A 176 5.87 -26.28 -8.28
CA ASP A 176 4.43 -26.54 -8.24
C ASP A 176 3.73 -25.96 -9.48
N LYS A 177 4.01 -26.59 -10.62
CA LYS A 177 3.55 -26.16 -11.93
C LYS A 177 2.02 -26.14 -12.05
N GLU A 178 1.33 -27.11 -11.45
CA GLU A 178 -0.12 -27.23 -11.55
C GLU A 178 -0.81 -26.04 -10.86
N ASN A 179 -0.41 -25.72 -9.63
CA ASN A 179 -0.98 -24.57 -8.92
C ASN A 179 -0.52 -23.23 -9.51
N ALA A 180 0.68 -23.16 -10.09
CA ALA A 180 1.14 -21.97 -10.81
C ALA A 180 0.22 -21.65 -12.00
N ILE A 181 -0.12 -22.65 -12.82
CA ILE A 181 -1.05 -22.51 -13.95
C ILE A 181 -2.42 -22.01 -13.48
N LEU A 182 -2.97 -22.59 -12.40
CA LEU A 182 -4.25 -22.16 -11.84
C LEU A 182 -4.21 -20.70 -11.36
N SER A 183 -3.10 -20.29 -10.76
CA SER A 183 -2.92 -18.92 -10.24
C SER A 183 -2.83 -17.91 -11.38
N TYR A 184 -2.02 -18.18 -12.41
CA TYR A 184 -1.95 -17.30 -13.58
C TYR A 184 -3.28 -17.20 -14.33
N ARG A 185 -4.03 -18.31 -14.46
CA ARG A 185 -5.38 -18.27 -15.05
C ARG A 185 -6.32 -17.37 -14.25
N LYS A 186 -6.29 -17.45 -12.91
CA LYS A 186 -7.12 -16.57 -12.07
C LYS A 186 -6.70 -15.10 -12.18
N SER A 187 -5.40 -14.83 -12.28
CA SER A 187 -4.90 -13.47 -12.53
C SER A 187 -5.44 -12.90 -13.84
N ILE A 188 -5.39 -13.66 -14.94
CA ILE A 188 -5.90 -13.25 -16.27
C ILE A 188 -7.43 -13.11 -16.29
N GLU A 189 -8.15 -13.94 -15.52
CA GLU A 189 -9.60 -13.81 -15.35
C GLU A 189 -9.98 -12.47 -14.70
N LEU A 190 -9.23 -12.05 -13.67
CA LEU A 190 -9.44 -10.79 -12.96
C LEU A 190 -8.93 -9.57 -13.73
N ASP A 191 -7.81 -9.72 -14.45
CA ASP A 191 -7.25 -8.71 -15.34
C ASP A 191 -6.84 -9.32 -16.69
N PRO A 192 -7.73 -9.26 -17.70
CA PRO A 192 -7.43 -9.74 -19.04
C PRO A 192 -6.28 -9.01 -19.74
N ALA A 193 -5.80 -7.87 -19.22
CA ALA A 193 -4.65 -7.13 -19.74
C ALA A 193 -3.32 -7.56 -19.11
N ASN A 194 -3.30 -8.53 -18.17
CA ASN A 194 -2.07 -9.05 -17.59
C ASN A 194 -1.26 -9.87 -18.62
N GLU A 195 -0.44 -9.19 -19.40
CA GLU A 195 0.46 -9.81 -20.41
C GLU A 195 1.54 -10.69 -19.77
N ASN A 196 2.00 -10.39 -18.54
CA ASN A 196 2.96 -11.23 -17.83
C ASN A 196 2.36 -12.60 -17.54
N GLY A 197 1.15 -12.61 -16.97
CA GLY A 197 0.42 -13.84 -16.66
C GLY A 197 0.18 -14.72 -17.89
N LYS A 198 -0.22 -14.11 -19.03
CA LYS A 198 -0.39 -14.84 -20.31
C LYS A 198 0.91 -15.51 -20.76
N LYS A 199 2.01 -14.76 -20.77
CA LYS A 199 3.33 -15.26 -21.18
C LYS A 199 3.81 -16.40 -20.28
N MET A 200 3.61 -16.29 -18.97
CA MET A 200 4.01 -17.32 -18.02
C MET A 200 3.14 -18.58 -18.15
N LEU A 201 1.84 -18.41 -18.37
CA LEU A 201 0.91 -19.51 -18.62
C LEU A 201 1.29 -20.31 -19.86
N GLU A 202 1.55 -19.64 -20.99
CA GLU A 202 2.01 -20.30 -22.23
C GLU A 202 3.31 -21.08 -22.01
N LYS A 203 4.29 -20.49 -21.31
CA LYS A 203 5.57 -21.14 -21.01
C LYS A 203 5.40 -22.40 -20.15
N LEU A 204 4.48 -22.37 -19.20
CA LEU A 204 4.21 -23.53 -18.33
C LEU A 204 3.46 -24.62 -19.10
N GLU A 205 2.48 -24.28 -19.93
CA GLU A 205 1.69 -25.27 -20.69
C GLU A 205 2.47 -25.90 -21.86
N ALA A 206 3.49 -25.22 -22.40
CA ALA A 206 4.32 -25.73 -23.50
C ALA A 206 5.36 -26.81 -23.11
N LYS A 207 5.47 -27.16 -21.82
CA LYS A 207 6.39 -28.18 -21.28
C LYS A 207 5.62 -29.34 -20.67
#